data_AF-F0F4B7-F1
#
_entry.id   AF-F0F4B7-F1
#
_cell.length_a   1.000
_cell.length_b   1.000
_cell.length_c   1.000
_cell.angle_alpha   90.00
_cell.angle_beta   90.00
_cell.angle_gamma   90.00
#
_symmetry.space_group_name_H-M   'P 1'
#
loop_
_entity.id
_entity.type
_entity.pdbx_description
1 polymer ?
#
loop_
_entity_poly.entity_id
_entity_poly.type
_entity_poly.pdbx_seq_one_letter_code
_entity_poly.pdbx_strand_id
1 'polypeptide(L)'
;MKKTQCFSVRLESLFSISDKAYKARSYDGSEDILPKSCVFGKDHEVKKSDAYWVASWILPKKKIQYSTKKEAWFDAHGKRLPEYSSVRYKPNQVEPVLDNSVKELER
;
A
#
# COMPACT_ATOMS: atom_id res chain seq x y z
N MET A 1 -12.93 -6.95 14.72
CA MET A 1 -12.87 -5.74 13.86
C MET A 1 -12.97 -6.17 12.41
N LYS A 2 -13.91 -5.61 11.63
CA LYS A 2 -13.93 -5.80 10.18
C LYS A 2 -12.87 -4.87 9.59
N LYS A 3 -11.90 -5.44 8.90
CA LYS A 3 -10.85 -4.71 8.18
C LYS A 3 -10.98 -4.99 6.69
N THR A 4 -10.75 -3.97 5.87
CA THR A 4 -10.80 -4.06 4.41
C THR A 4 -9.41 -3.89 3.85
N GLN A 5 -8.93 -4.86 3.09
CA GLN A 5 -7.70 -4.71 2.32
C GLN A 5 -7.97 -3.82 1.12
N CYS A 6 -7.10 -2.84 0.91
CA CYS A 6 -7.16 -1.94 -0.23
C CYS A 6 -5.83 -1.95 -0.98
N PHE A 7 -5.90 -1.74 -2.29
CA PHE A 7 -4.74 -1.48 -3.12
C PHE A 7 -4.72 -0.01 -3.56
N SER A 8 -3.51 0.54 -3.70
CA SER A 8 -3.33 1.86 -4.31
C SER A 8 -3.44 1.73 -5.83
N VAL A 9 -4.56 2.18 -6.39
CA VAL A 9 -4.84 2.16 -7.83
C VAL A 9 -4.52 3.51 -8.43
N ARG A 10 -3.62 3.55 -9.40
CA ARG A 10 -3.32 4.75 -10.19
C ARG A 10 -4.35 4.90 -11.28
N LEU A 11 -4.98 6.06 -11.34
CA LEU A 11 -6.02 6.37 -12.31
C LEU A 11 -5.64 7.65 -13.05
N GLU A 12 -5.95 7.69 -14.35
CA GLU A 12 -5.86 8.92 -15.14
C GLU A 12 -6.91 9.92 -14.65
N SER A 13 -8.12 9.45 -14.37
CA SER A 13 -9.17 10.27 -13.76
C SER A 13 -10.15 9.44 -12.92
N LEU A 14 -10.73 10.09 -11.91
CA LEU A 14 -11.79 9.55 -11.08
C LEU A 14 -12.78 10.68 -10.78
N PHE A 15 -14.03 10.55 -11.22
CA PHE A 15 -15.05 11.57 -10.99
C PHE A 15 -16.41 10.97 -10.64
N SER A 16 -17.17 11.70 -9.83
CA SER A 16 -18.48 11.26 -9.34
C SER A 16 -19.48 11.32 -10.48
N ILE A 17 -20.10 10.18 -10.81
CA ILE A 17 -21.18 10.11 -11.81
C ILE A 17 -22.57 10.00 -11.16
N SER A 18 -22.63 9.56 -9.90
CA SER A 18 -23.85 9.53 -9.10
C SER A 18 -23.51 9.58 -7.61
N ASP A 19 -24.52 9.63 -6.75
CA ASP A 19 -24.33 9.58 -5.30
C ASP A 19 -23.58 8.33 -4.83
N LYS A 20 -23.70 7.23 -5.58
CA LYS A 20 -23.18 5.91 -5.19
C LYS A 20 -22.01 5.42 -6.04
N ALA A 21 -21.65 6.13 -7.11
CA ALA A 21 -20.65 5.66 -8.06
C ALA A 21 -19.68 6.73 -8.55
N TYR A 22 -18.44 6.30 -8.75
CA TYR A 22 -17.41 7.00 -9.50
C TYR A 22 -17.22 6.34 -10.87
N LYS A 23 -16.94 7.14 -11.89
CA LYS A 23 -16.32 6.65 -13.13
C LYS A 23 -14.81 6.76 -12.99
N ALA A 24 -14.13 5.64 -13.18
CA ALA A 24 -12.68 5.52 -13.13
C ALA A 24 -12.14 5.27 -14.52
N ARG A 25 -11.06 5.96 -14.88
CA ARG A 25 -10.33 5.76 -16.12
C ARG A 25 -8.87 5.48 -15.81
N SER A 26 -8.36 4.37 -16.34
CA SER A 26 -6.96 3.96 -16.23
C SER A 26 -6.12 4.56 -17.37
N TYR A 27 -4.80 4.60 -17.18
CA TYR A 27 -3.86 5.17 -18.15
C TYR A 27 -3.73 4.36 -19.46
N ASP A 28 -4.22 3.13 -19.49
CA ASP A 28 -4.34 2.30 -20.70
C ASP A 28 -5.62 2.62 -21.51
N GLY A 29 -6.43 3.57 -21.06
CA GLY A 29 -7.70 3.94 -21.67
C GLY A 29 -8.89 3.07 -21.25
N SER A 30 -8.68 2.07 -20.37
CA SER A 30 -9.79 1.29 -19.82
C SER A 30 -10.63 2.12 -18.85
N GLU A 31 -11.95 1.94 -18.91
CA GLU A 31 -12.90 2.67 -18.06
C GLU A 31 -13.86 1.68 -17.39
N ASP A 32 -14.17 1.92 -16.12
CA ASP A 32 -15.20 1.18 -15.38
C ASP A 32 -15.80 2.05 -14.26
N ILE A 33 -16.87 1.55 -13.66
CA ILE A 33 -17.60 2.17 -12.56
C ILE A 33 -17.17 1.56 -11.24
N LEU A 34 -16.73 2.40 -10.29
CA LEU A 34 -16.41 2.00 -8.92
C LEU A 34 -17.49 2.48 -7.95
N PRO A 35 -18.02 1.61 -7.07
CA PRO A 35 -18.89 2.05 -5.97
C PRO A 35 -18.11 2.97 -5.01
N LYS A 36 -18.71 4.09 -4.57
CA LYS A 36 -18.05 5.00 -3.62
C LYS A 36 -17.67 4.32 -2.31
N SER A 37 -18.48 3.37 -1.86
CA SER A 37 -18.21 2.56 -0.66
C SER A 37 -16.95 1.71 -0.76
N CYS A 38 -16.41 1.51 -1.97
CA CYS A 38 -15.19 0.75 -2.21
C CYS A 38 -13.96 1.64 -2.41
N VAL A 39 -14.11 2.97 -2.36
CA VAL A 39 -13.03 3.94 -2.53
C VAL A 39 -12.78 4.65 -1.20
N PHE A 40 -11.59 4.46 -0.64
CA PHE A 40 -11.19 4.87 0.71
C PHE A 40 -10.40 6.20 0.74
N GLY A 41 -10.47 6.96 -0.36
CA GLY A 41 -9.79 8.24 -0.51
C GLY A 41 -8.51 8.16 -1.33
N LYS A 42 -7.77 9.27 -1.34
CA LYS A 42 -6.56 9.44 -2.15
C LYS A 42 -5.34 8.84 -1.45
N ASP A 43 -4.46 8.22 -2.23
CA ASP A 43 -3.14 7.83 -1.76
C ASP A 43 -2.15 9.00 -1.92
N HIS A 44 -1.95 9.73 -0.83
CA HIS A 44 -1.07 10.90 -0.77
C HIS A 44 0.43 10.57 -0.81
N GLU A 45 0.83 9.31 -0.69
CA GLU A 45 2.23 8.92 -0.80
C GLU A 45 2.69 8.84 -2.27
N VAL A 46 1.76 8.70 -3.22
CA VAL A 46 2.08 8.71 -4.66
C VAL A 46 2.09 10.14 -5.17
N LYS A 47 3.28 10.66 -5.47
CA LYS A 47 3.46 12.07 -5.90
C LYS A 47 3.36 12.30 -7.41
N LYS A 48 3.65 11.28 -8.23
CA LYS A 48 3.77 11.42 -9.70
C LYS A 48 2.45 11.28 -10.46
N SER A 49 1.42 10.75 -9.82
CA SER A 49 0.14 10.45 -10.44
C SER A 49 -0.96 10.46 -9.39
N ASP A 50 -2.20 10.64 -9.80
CA ASP A 50 -3.33 10.45 -8.90
C ASP A 50 -3.51 8.95 -8.62
N ALA A 51 -3.55 8.63 -7.33
CA ALA A 51 -3.76 7.28 -6.85
C ALA A 51 -4.84 7.28 -5.78
N TYR A 52 -5.62 6.21 -5.73
CA TYR A 52 -6.75 6.06 -4.83
C TYR A 52 -6.71 4.70 -4.17
N TRP A 53 -7.11 4.65 -2.90
CA TRP A 53 -7.27 3.40 -2.17
C TRP A 53 -8.58 2.76 -2.56
N VAL A 54 -8.51 1.59 -3.21
CA VAL A 54 -9.69 0.84 -3.66
C VAL A 54 -9.69 -0.54 -3.02
N ALA A 55 -10.84 -0.99 -2.54
CA ALA A 55 -10.98 -2.30 -1.92
C ALA A 55 -10.51 -3.43 -2.85
N SER A 56 -9.68 -4.34 -2.34
CA SER A 56 -9.05 -5.38 -3.15
C SER A 56 -10.07 -6.32 -3.81
N TRP A 57 -11.17 -6.62 -3.12
CA TRP A 57 -12.17 -7.60 -3.56
C TRP A 57 -13.03 -7.14 -4.76
N ILE A 58 -13.14 -5.83 -5.03
CA ILE A 58 -13.91 -5.33 -6.18
C ILE A 58 -13.05 -5.29 -7.46
N LEU A 59 -11.73 -5.13 -7.33
CA LEU A 59 -10.83 -4.91 -8.45
C LEU A 59 -10.80 -6.04 -9.49
N PRO A 60 -10.81 -7.34 -9.14
CA PRO A 60 -10.89 -8.42 -10.13
C PRO A 60 -12.17 -8.42 -10.96
N LYS A 61 -13.23 -7.76 -10.49
CA LYS A 61 -14.53 -7.67 -11.18
C LYS A 61 -14.62 -6.43 -12.07
N LYS A 62 -13.53 -5.69 -12.21
CA LYS A 62 -13.49 -4.40 -12.89
C LYS A 62 -12.46 -4.40 -13.99
N LYS A 63 -12.78 -3.74 -15.09
CA LYS A 63 -11.91 -3.56 -16.25
C LYS A 63 -11.06 -2.31 -16.07
N ILE A 64 -10.26 -2.29 -15.01
CA ILE A 64 -9.28 -1.23 -14.74
C ILE A 64 -7.91 -1.84 -14.45
N GLN A 65 -6.85 -1.18 -14.91
CA GLN A 65 -5.49 -1.60 -14.65
C GLN A 65 -5.07 -1.21 -13.22
N TYR A 66 -4.54 -2.17 -12.45
CA TYR A 66 -4.03 -1.91 -11.09
C TYR A 66 -2.82 -2.80 -10.77
N SER A 67 -2.10 -2.46 -9.70
CA SER A 67 -1.00 -3.24 -9.15
C SER A 67 -1.31 -3.66 -7.71
N THR A 68 -0.93 -4.89 -7.35
CA THR A 68 -1.06 -5.43 -5.99
C THR A 68 0.14 -5.12 -5.11
N LYS A 69 1.15 -4.39 -5.61
CA LYS A 69 2.41 -4.11 -4.89
C LYS A 69 2.23 -3.22 -3.66
N LYS A 70 1.28 -2.29 -3.72
CA LYS A 70 1.05 -1.32 -2.65
C LYS A 70 -0.32 -1.55 -2.05
N GLU A 71 -0.32 -2.13 -0.86
CA GLU A 71 -1.51 -2.49 -0.11
C GLU A 71 -1.57 -1.75 1.23
N ALA A 72 -2.78 -1.62 1.77
CA ALA A 72 -3.01 -1.09 3.10
C ALA A 72 -4.31 -1.67 3.67
N TRP A 73 -4.42 -1.70 4.99
CA TRP A 73 -5.62 -2.12 5.69
C TRP A 73 -6.39 -0.92 6.22
N PHE A 74 -7.71 -0.93 6.03
CA PHE A 74 -8.62 0.10 6.51
C PHE A 74 -9.63 -0.49 7.49
N ASP A 75 -10.02 0.29 8.48
CA ASP A 75 -11.14 -0.05 9.36
C ASP A 75 -12.50 0.20 8.69
N ALA A 76 -13.59 -0.10 9.42
CA ALA A 76 -14.95 0.08 8.92
C ALA A 76 -15.34 1.56 8.69
N HIS A 77 -14.62 2.51 9.31
CA HIS A 77 -14.84 3.94 9.18
C HIS A 77 -13.98 4.57 8.07
N GLY A 78 -13.16 3.76 7.39
CA GLY A 78 -12.27 4.21 6.33
C GLY A 78 -10.97 4.84 6.85
N LYS A 79 -10.60 4.61 8.12
CA LYS A 79 -9.30 5.01 8.65
C LYS A 79 -8.27 3.95 8.32
N ARG A 80 -7.11 4.38 7.78
CA ARG A 80 -5.97 3.50 7.54
C ARG A 80 -5.41 3.00 8.87
N LEU A 81 -5.19 1.69 8.97
CA LEU A 81 -4.57 1.04 10.11
C LEU A 81 -3.04 1.14 10.01
N PRO A 82 -2.32 1.31 11.14
CA PRO A 82 -0.87 1.35 11.13
C PRO A 82 -0.30 -0.02 10.73
N GLU A 83 0.66 -0.01 9.81
CA GLU A 83 1.44 -1.18 9.45
C GLU A 83 2.66 -1.25 10.39
N TYR A 84 2.72 -2.28 11.23
CA TYR A 84 3.88 -2.54 12.09
C TYR A 84 4.71 -3.67 11.49
N SER A 85 5.99 -3.40 11.20
CA SER A 85 6.96 -4.42 10.81
C SER A 85 7.97 -4.62 11.94
N SER A 86 8.03 -5.83 12.50
CA SER A 86 9.09 -6.23 13.43
C SER A 86 10.08 -7.14 12.73
N VAL A 87 11.34 -6.73 12.67
CA VAL A 87 12.45 -7.60 12.26
C VAL A 87 13.14 -8.09 13.53
N ARG A 88 13.11 -9.40 13.79
CA ARG A 88 13.93 -10.00 14.86
C ARG A 88 15.33 -10.21 14.31
N TYR A 89 16.30 -9.44 14.79
CA TYR A 89 17.71 -9.67 14.50
C TYR A 89 18.19 -10.92 15.26
N LYS A 90 18.73 -11.89 14.53
CA LYS A 90 19.45 -13.02 15.12
C LYS A 90 20.94 -12.67 15.09
N PRO A 91 21.59 -12.44 16.24
CA PRO A 91 23.03 -12.15 16.25
C PRO A 91 23.81 -13.34 15.69
N ASN A 92 24.88 -13.03 14.96
CA ASN A 92 25.84 -14.03 14.54
C ASN A 92 26.65 -14.46 15.77
N GLN A 93 26.85 -15.77 15.91
CA GLN A 93 27.75 -16.31 16.92
C GLN A 93 29.18 -15.96 16.50
N VAL A 94 29.91 -15.27 17.38
CA VAL A 94 31.33 -14.94 17.19
C VAL A 94 32.14 -15.94 18.00
N GLU A 95 33.07 -16.64 17.36
CA GLU A 95 34.01 -17.51 18.07
C GLU A 95 35.01 -16.67 18.87
N PRO A 96 35.45 -17.14 20.05
CA PRO A 96 36.47 -16.43 20.81
C PRO A 96 37.77 -16.36 20.02
N VAL A 97 38.30 -15.16 19.85
CA VAL A 97 39.65 -14.94 19.31
C VAL A 97 40.69 -15.23 20.38
N LEU A 98 41.78 -15.90 19.98
CA LEU A 98 42.89 -16.27 20.86
C LEU A 98 43.67 -15.06 21.38
N ASP A 99 43.67 -13.96 20.62
CA ASP A 99 44.32 -12.71 20.98
C ASP A 99 43.37 -11.55 20.64
N ASN A 100 43.19 -10.66 21.62
CA ASN A 100 42.38 -9.45 21.53
C ASN A 100 43.26 -8.19 21.51
N SER A 101 44.55 -8.32 21.15
CA SER A 101 45.45 -7.20 20.94
C SER A 101 44.93 -6.30 19.82
N VAL A 102 44.69 -5.03 20.17
CA VAL A 102 44.27 -3.99 19.23
C VAL A 102 45.49 -3.12 18.94
N LYS A 103 46.04 -3.24 17.73
CA LYS A 103 47.25 -2.50 17.30
C LYS A 103 47.15 -0.98 17.50
N GLU A 104 45.95 -0.43 17.46
CA GLU A 104 45.68 1.00 17.67
C GLU A 104 45.79 1.45 19.14
N LEU A 105 45.86 0.51 20.08
CA LEU A 105 46.03 0.73 21.51
C LEU A 105 47.44 0.37 22.01
N GLU A 106 48.33 -0.05 21.10
CA GLU A 106 49.74 -0.26 21.42
C GLU A 106 50.44 1.11 21.49
N ARG A 107 50.97 1.45 22.68
CA ARG A 107 51.68 2.70 22.98
C ARG A 107 53.13 2.66 22.54
#